data_AF-A0A502DRN8-F1
#
_entry.id   AF-A0A502DRN8-F1
#
_cell.length_a   1.000
_cell.length_b   1.000
_cell.length_c   1.000
_cell.angle_alpha   90.00
_cell.angle_beta   90.00
_cell.angle_gamma   90.00
#
_symmetry.space_group_name_H-M   'P 1'
#
loop_
_entity.id
_entity.type
_entity.pdbx_description
1 polymer ?
#
loop_
_entity_poly.entity_id
_entity_poly.type
_entity_poly.pdbx_seq_one_letter_code
_entity_poly.pdbx_strand_id
1 'polypeptide(L)'
;MNALNATLFGIFGGGFNPNPAVLSVALALAVATTWACAALLFAAAWIKPEVRMRVLLVLVVAGLASLLSRELAAALAMPRPFMVGLSPPHLEHGMRAGLPSTHAAVMFTVAFMLVFDRRLRAVGMAVLAMAATTGWARVYVGVHFPLDIVAGALLGLCIAVAARAAEAGLRPLLSSVRPQYAWMTGVLSSQRFGPWLVVAFALAAMWVGLNTPSMIRPAFLQEGGPVENSTIFLYLVSALCVLTLRPPAWSKRDVAAVCIVLLAFAAREADLHIALFGISILKARFYNSIGTPWQIAGALAVLAPIVLSLLWLALRSQRVWRAALSRRRWRAPARTVMAFMLAIVLAKSLDRMPEILHDTGLLREMPTALRYVLLSLEEILELSLPVLATVALLQLRLGRYPTWLRRPRHGLLKQRLAIAR
;
A
#
# COMPACT_ATOMS: atom_id res chain seq x y z
N MET A 1 34.25 -11.80 -6.41
CA MET A 1 33.88 -10.90 -5.30
C MET A 1 34.73 -9.64 -5.42
N ASN A 2 34.15 -8.44 -5.44
CA ASN A 2 34.93 -7.20 -5.52
C ASN A 2 35.64 -6.96 -4.17
N ALA A 3 36.97 -6.82 -4.18
CA ALA A 3 37.78 -6.60 -2.97
C ALA A 3 37.29 -5.37 -2.17
N LEU A 4 36.88 -4.31 -2.87
CA LEU A 4 36.34 -3.11 -2.24
C LEU A 4 35.05 -3.39 -1.45
N ASN A 5 34.17 -4.25 -1.96
CA ASN A 5 32.94 -4.62 -1.25
C ASN A 5 33.24 -5.38 0.04
N ALA A 6 34.19 -6.31 0.00
CA ALA A 6 34.59 -7.07 1.18
C ALA A 6 35.26 -6.17 2.23
N THR A 7 36.18 -5.28 1.82
CA THR A 7 36.82 -4.32 2.72
C THR A 7 35.82 -3.38 3.37
N LEU A 8 34.93 -2.75 2.58
CA LEU A 8 33.93 -1.84 3.13
C LEU A 8 32.92 -2.57 4.04
N PHE A 9 32.55 -3.81 3.70
CA PHE A 9 31.71 -4.63 4.56
C PHE A 9 32.40 -4.98 5.88
N GLY A 10 33.71 -5.25 5.88
CA GLY A 10 34.47 -5.47 7.10
C GLY A 10 34.51 -4.27 8.05
N ILE A 11 34.33 -3.05 7.53
CA ILE A 11 34.31 -1.81 8.33
C ILE A 11 32.90 -1.51 8.88
N PHE A 12 31.86 -1.69 8.05
CA PHE A 12 30.51 -1.24 8.37
C PHE A 12 29.53 -2.37 8.75
N GLY A 13 29.85 -3.61 8.41
CA GLY A 13 29.04 -4.79 8.66
C GLY A 13 29.23 -5.36 10.07
N GLY A 14 28.19 -5.99 10.62
CA GLY A 14 28.28 -6.69 11.91
C GLY A 14 29.02 -8.03 11.82
N GLY A 15 29.13 -8.63 10.63
CA GLY A 15 29.80 -9.90 10.39
C GLY A 15 29.23 -11.04 11.24
N PHE A 16 30.10 -11.99 11.64
CA PHE A 16 29.73 -13.14 12.46
C PHE A 16 29.55 -12.82 13.94
N ASN A 17 30.20 -11.77 14.45
CA ASN A 17 30.20 -11.41 15.87
C ASN A 17 29.74 -9.95 16.07
N PRO A 18 28.48 -9.61 15.72
CA PRO A 18 27.99 -8.25 15.87
C PRO A 18 27.85 -7.87 17.34
N ASN A 19 28.07 -6.61 17.68
CA ASN A 19 27.70 -6.09 19.00
C ASN A 19 26.18 -6.23 19.18
N PRO A 20 25.68 -6.90 20.25
CA PRO A 20 24.24 -7.18 20.42
C PRO A 20 23.35 -5.93 20.49
N ALA A 21 23.82 -4.87 21.16
CA ALA A 21 23.08 -3.62 21.27
C ALA A 21 22.97 -2.91 19.92
N VAL A 22 24.07 -2.82 19.18
CA VAL A 22 24.09 -2.23 17.83
C VAL A 22 23.26 -3.07 16.86
N LEU A 23 23.30 -4.40 16.96
CA LEU A 23 22.48 -5.29 16.15
C LEU A 23 21.00 -5.05 16.38
N SER A 24 20.59 -4.91 17.64
CA SER A 24 19.19 -4.65 18.01
C SER A 24 18.72 -3.32 17.43
N VAL A 25 19.55 -2.28 17.50
CA VAL A 25 19.29 -0.97 16.89
C VAL A 25 19.24 -1.06 15.36
N ALA A 26 20.17 -1.79 14.74
CA ALA A 26 20.21 -1.97 13.29
C ALA A 26 18.97 -2.74 12.78
N LEU A 27 18.54 -3.79 13.47
CA LEU A 27 17.31 -4.52 13.12
C LEU A 27 16.08 -3.61 13.23
N ALA A 28 15.98 -2.85 14.32
CA ALA A 28 14.89 -1.89 14.50
C ALA A 28 14.88 -0.82 13.40
N LEU A 29 16.04 -0.24 13.09
CA LEU A 29 16.17 0.77 12.04
C LEU A 29 15.89 0.19 10.64
N ALA A 30 16.37 -1.02 10.33
CA ALA A 30 16.17 -1.65 9.03
C ALA A 30 14.67 -1.80 8.68
N VAL A 31 13.82 -2.02 9.68
CA VAL A 31 12.37 -2.21 9.51
C VAL A 31 11.59 -0.91 9.76
N ALA A 32 11.75 -0.30 10.94
CA ALA A 32 10.90 0.79 11.42
C ALA A 32 11.01 2.08 10.61
N THR A 33 12.19 2.40 10.07
CA THR A 33 12.43 3.63 9.31
C THR A 33 11.64 3.68 7.99
N THR A 34 11.38 2.53 7.37
CA THR A 34 10.54 2.43 6.16
C THR A 34 9.10 2.83 6.47
N TRP A 35 8.55 2.33 7.57
CA TRP A 35 7.23 2.70 8.07
C TRP A 35 7.16 4.15 8.53
N ALA A 36 8.21 4.63 9.20
CA ALA A 36 8.30 6.02 9.62
C ALA A 36 8.32 6.98 8.42
N CYS A 37 8.99 6.61 7.32
CA CYS A 37 8.96 7.36 6.06
C CYS A 37 7.52 7.45 5.49
N ALA A 38 6.81 6.32 5.41
CA ALA A 38 5.42 6.31 4.95
C ALA A 38 4.49 7.15 5.85
N ALA A 39 4.64 7.03 7.17
CA ALA A 39 3.88 7.81 8.15
C ALA A 39 4.16 9.32 8.02
N LEU A 40 5.42 9.71 7.83
CA LEU A 40 5.82 11.10 7.66
C LEU A 40 5.25 11.71 6.37
N LEU A 41 5.26 10.96 5.26
CA LEU A 41 4.61 11.38 4.00
C LEU A 41 3.10 11.58 4.19
N PHE A 42 2.43 10.64 4.86
CA PHE A 42 1.01 10.72 5.13
C PHE A 42 0.69 11.92 6.03
N ALA A 43 1.47 12.13 7.10
CA ALA A 43 1.33 13.27 7.99
C ALA A 43 1.51 14.61 7.24
N ALA A 44 2.51 14.72 6.36
CA ALA A 44 2.70 15.90 5.54
C ALA A 44 1.48 16.19 4.65
N ALA A 45 0.92 15.17 3.98
CA ALA A 45 -0.27 15.30 3.14
C ALA A 45 -1.56 15.58 3.94
N TRP A 46 -1.63 15.08 5.17
CA TRP A 46 -2.73 15.33 6.09
C TRP A 46 -2.75 16.81 6.53
N ILE A 47 -1.60 17.31 6.97
CA ILE A 47 -1.42 18.66 7.52
C ILE A 47 -1.49 19.72 6.41
N LYS A 48 -0.84 19.48 5.26
CA LYS A 48 -0.67 20.48 4.18
C LYS A 48 -1.45 20.05 2.92
N PRO A 49 -2.64 20.62 2.64
CA PRO A 49 -3.41 20.27 1.45
C PRO A 49 -2.68 20.50 0.12
N GLU A 50 -1.84 21.53 0.04
CA GLU A 50 -1.13 21.97 -1.16
C GLU A 50 -0.02 21.01 -1.62
N VAL A 51 0.40 20.07 -0.77
CA VAL A 51 1.42 19.07 -1.12
C VAL A 51 0.85 17.70 -1.48
N ARG A 52 -0.47 17.48 -1.34
CA ARG A 52 -1.10 16.16 -1.51
C ARG A 52 -0.83 15.51 -2.86
N MET A 53 -0.99 16.28 -3.95
CA MET A 53 -0.69 15.79 -5.30
C MET A 53 0.79 15.47 -5.50
N ARG A 54 1.68 16.26 -4.86
CA ARG A 54 3.12 16.00 -4.88
C ARG A 54 3.45 14.69 -4.16
N VAL A 55 2.85 14.44 -3.00
CA VAL A 55 3.05 13.20 -2.25
C VAL A 55 2.53 11.99 -3.03
N LEU A 56 1.36 12.09 -3.68
CA LEU A 56 0.87 11.03 -4.56
C LEU A 56 1.83 10.72 -5.71
N LEU A 57 2.34 11.75 -6.39
CA LEU A 57 3.34 11.57 -7.45
C LEU A 57 4.61 10.91 -6.93
N VAL A 58 5.10 11.34 -5.75
CA VAL A 58 6.28 10.73 -5.11
C VAL A 58 6.05 9.24 -4.84
N LEU A 59 4.86 8.84 -4.37
CA LEU A 59 4.56 7.42 -4.18
C LEU A 59 4.54 6.64 -5.49
N VAL A 60 3.93 7.18 -6.55
CA VAL A 60 3.93 6.53 -7.86
C VAL A 60 5.35 6.32 -8.36
N VAL A 61 6.20 7.35 -8.29
CA VAL A 61 7.59 7.27 -8.71
C VAL A 61 8.41 6.33 -7.81
N ALA A 62 8.11 6.27 -6.51
CA ALA A 62 8.71 5.30 -5.59
C ALA A 62 8.35 3.85 -5.95
N GLY A 63 7.10 3.60 -6.37
CA GLY A 63 6.69 2.30 -6.91
C GLY A 63 7.47 1.91 -8.17
N LEU A 64 7.63 2.85 -9.11
CA LEU A 64 8.46 2.65 -10.31
C LEU A 64 9.94 2.41 -9.96
N ALA A 65 10.47 3.12 -8.97
CA ALA A 65 11.84 2.91 -8.48
C ALA A 65 12.03 1.52 -7.88
N SER A 66 11.03 1.00 -7.15
CA SER A 66 11.04 -0.37 -6.63
C SER A 66 11.10 -1.40 -7.76
N LEU A 67 10.24 -1.25 -8.78
CA LEU A 67 10.22 -2.15 -9.95
C LEU A 67 11.56 -2.12 -10.69
N LEU A 68 12.01 -0.91 -11.06
CA LEU A 68 13.28 -0.75 -11.79
C LEU A 68 14.48 -1.30 -11.00
N SER A 69 14.55 -1.04 -9.69
CA SER A 69 15.61 -1.58 -8.84
C SER A 69 15.61 -3.11 -8.81
N ARG A 70 14.43 -3.75 -8.77
CA ARG A 70 14.32 -5.22 -8.75
C ARG A 70 14.74 -5.83 -10.09
N GLU A 71 14.33 -5.24 -11.20
CA GLU A 71 14.75 -5.68 -12.54
C GLU A 71 16.26 -5.53 -12.72
N LEU A 72 16.83 -4.39 -12.33
CA LEU A 72 18.28 -4.18 -12.35
C LEU A 72 19.01 -5.18 -11.46
N ALA A 73 18.50 -5.46 -10.26
CA ALA A 73 19.10 -6.46 -9.38
C ALA A 73 19.04 -7.86 -9.98
N ALA A 74 17.91 -8.25 -10.58
CA ALA A 74 17.78 -9.52 -11.27
C ALA A 74 18.77 -9.64 -12.44
N ALA A 75 18.94 -8.58 -13.23
CA ALA A 75 19.87 -8.53 -14.35
C ALA A 75 21.36 -8.58 -13.92
N LEU A 76 21.72 -7.90 -12.83
CA LEU A 76 23.10 -7.83 -12.33
C LEU A 76 23.52 -9.07 -11.54
N ALA A 77 22.55 -9.81 -10.95
CA ALA A 77 22.76 -11.07 -10.24
C ALA A 77 23.87 -11.05 -9.17
N MET A 78 24.16 -9.89 -8.59
CA MET A 78 25.25 -9.74 -7.62
C MET A 78 24.88 -10.39 -6.27
N PRO A 79 25.75 -11.24 -5.70
CA PRO A 79 25.47 -11.92 -4.44
C PRO A 79 25.52 -10.95 -3.25
N ARG A 80 24.81 -11.29 -2.18
CA ARG A 80 24.80 -10.57 -0.90
C ARG A 80 25.91 -11.06 0.03
N PRO A 81 26.29 -10.31 1.08
CA PRO A 81 27.33 -10.72 2.02
C PRO A 81 27.11 -12.11 2.62
N PHE A 82 25.87 -12.44 3.00
CA PHE A 82 25.55 -13.76 3.55
C PHE A 82 25.64 -14.91 2.55
N MET A 83 25.42 -14.64 1.26
CA MET A 83 25.50 -15.66 0.20
C MET A 83 26.95 -16.09 -0.08
N VAL A 84 27.91 -15.23 0.25
CA VAL A 84 29.35 -15.51 0.08
C VAL A 84 30.04 -15.81 1.41
N GLY A 85 29.28 -16.05 2.49
CA GLY A 85 29.83 -16.46 3.78
C GLY A 85 30.55 -15.36 4.56
N LEU A 86 30.25 -14.08 4.32
CA LEU A 86 30.84 -12.96 5.09
C LEU A 86 30.08 -12.61 6.37
N SER A 87 28.82 -13.03 6.48
CA SER A 87 27.96 -12.77 7.64
C SER A 87 26.78 -13.73 7.64
N PRO A 88 26.23 -14.12 8.79
CA PRO A 88 24.87 -14.64 8.85
C PRO A 88 23.87 -13.57 8.38
N PRO A 89 22.73 -13.95 7.78
CA PRO A 89 21.63 -13.02 7.54
C PRO A 89 20.91 -12.75 8.87
N HIS A 90 21.36 -11.74 9.61
CA HIS A 90 20.75 -11.38 10.91
C HIS A 90 19.32 -10.87 10.78
N LEU A 91 18.96 -10.42 9.58
CA LEU A 91 17.58 -10.14 9.18
C LEU A 91 17.20 -11.16 8.10
N GLU A 92 16.06 -11.83 8.29
CA GLU A 92 15.57 -12.82 7.34
C GLU A 92 15.42 -12.19 5.94
N HIS A 93 16.06 -12.84 4.96
CA HIS A 93 16.08 -12.33 3.60
C HIS A 93 16.28 -13.48 2.61
N GLY A 94 15.47 -13.51 1.54
CA GLY A 94 15.58 -14.54 0.50
C GLY A 94 16.88 -14.44 -0.30
N MET A 95 17.30 -15.56 -0.90
CA MET A 95 18.45 -15.64 -1.81
C MET A 95 18.17 -14.92 -3.14
N ARG A 96 18.20 -13.59 -3.11
CA ARG A 96 17.99 -12.69 -4.25
C ARG A 96 19.16 -11.72 -4.38
N ALA A 97 19.40 -11.23 -5.59
CA ALA A 97 20.49 -10.29 -5.87
C ALA A 97 20.48 -9.03 -4.97
N GLY A 98 21.67 -8.52 -4.70
CA GLY A 98 21.91 -7.41 -3.76
C GLY A 98 21.99 -6.01 -4.40
N LEU A 99 22.51 -5.91 -5.63
CA LEU A 99 22.86 -4.63 -6.26
C LEU A 99 21.85 -4.24 -7.35
N PRO A 100 21.19 -3.07 -7.31
CA PRO A 100 21.15 -2.10 -6.20
C PRO A 100 20.17 -2.52 -5.09
N SER A 101 20.36 -1.96 -3.89
CA SER A 101 19.40 -2.17 -2.81
C SER A 101 18.07 -1.47 -3.10
N THR A 102 16.98 -2.23 -3.14
CA THR A 102 15.63 -1.70 -3.38
C THR A 102 15.15 -0.74 -2.29
N HIS A 103 15.44 -1.02 -1.02
CA HIS A 103 15.11 -0.10 0.08
C HIS A 103 15.84 1.23 -0.09
N ALA A 104 17.15 1.20 -0.40
CA ALA A 104 17.91 2.41 -0.68
C ALA A 104 17.35 3.14 -1.91
N ALA A 105 17.15 2.46 -3.04
CA ALA A 105 16.63 3.06 -4.27
C ALA A 105 15.29 3.78 -4.04
N VAL A 106 14.35 3.14 -3.35
CA VAL A 106 13.04 3.72 -3.05
C VAL A 106 13.16 4.91 -2.10
N MET A 107 13.82 4.75 -0.94
CA MET A 107 13.88 5.81 0.07
C MET A 107 14.68 7.02 -0.41
N PHE A 108 15.77 6.84 -1.14
CA PHE A 108 16.52 7.95 -1.74
C PHE A 108 15.72 8.63 -2.87
N THR A 109 14.96 7.89 -3.69
CA THR A 109 14.05 8.49 -4.68
C THR A 109 13.06 9.43 -3.98
N VAL A 110 12.39 8.94 -2.92
CA VAL A 110 11.46 9.75 -2.12
C VAL A 110 12.18 10.97 -1.54
N ALA A 111 13.32 10.77 -0.87
CA ALA A 111 14.08 11.86 -0.26
C ALA A 111 14.43 12.96 -1.27
N PHE A 112 15.04 12.63 -2.40
CA PHE A 112 15.47 13.61 -3.40
C PHE A 112 14.27 14.34 -4.03
N MET A 113 13.19 13.63 -4.37
CA MET A 113 11.99 14.28 -4.91
C MET A 113 11.35 15.29 -3.94
N LEU A 114 11.42 15.04 -2.63
CA LEU A 114 10.94 15.95 -1.59
C LEU A 114 11.93 17.11 -1.37
N VAL A 115 13.24 16.86 -1.36
CA VAL A 115 14.28 17.90 -1.22
C VAL A 115 14.20 18.92 -2.37
N PHE A 116 13.90 18.45 -3.58
CA PHE A 116 13.71 19.29 -4.76
C PHE A 116 12.45 20.17 -4.70
N ASP A 117 11.44 19.83 -3.89
CA ASP A 117 10.26 20.67 -3.66
C ASP A 117 10.47 21.56 -2.42
N ARG A 118 10.54 22.88 -2.61
CA ARG A 118 10.74 23.85 -1.52
C ARG A 118 9.74 23.69 -0.36
N ARG A 119 8.50 23.28 -0.63
CA ARG A 119 7.44 23.13 0.39
C ARG A 119 7.64 21.90 1.28
N LEU A 120 8.37 20.90 0.76
CA LEU A 120 8.62 19.60 1.39
C LEU A 120 10.08 19.39 1.77
N ARG A 121 10.97 20.36 1.50
CA ARG A 121 12.42 20.18 1.70
C ARG A 121 12.80 19.69 3.09
N ALA A 122 12.20 20.23 4.15
CA ALA A 122 12.46 19.78 5.53
C ALA A 122 12.06 18.30 5.73
N VAL A 123 10.90 17.91 5.19
CA VAL A 123 10.46 16.50 5.18
C VAL A 123 11.43 15.65 4.38
N GLY A 124 11.89 16.14 3.22
CA GLY A 124 12.87 15.47 2.37
C GLY A 124 14.21 15.25 3.06
N MET A 125 14.71 16.23 3.82
CA MET A 125 15.95 16.06 4.61
C MET A 125 15.79 15.03 5.73
N ALA A 126 14.64 15.00 6.40
CA ALA A 126 14.35 13.96 7.39
C ALA A 126 14.29 12.57 6.74
N VAL A 127 13.63 12.43 5.59
CA VAL A 127 13.60 11.16 4.84
C VAL A 127 14.99 10.78 4.32
N LEU A 128 15.83 11.74 3.93
CA LEU A 128 17.20 11.48 3.51
C LEU A 128 18.04 10.90 4.65
N ALA A 129 17.90 11.45 5.86
CA ALA A 129 18.54 10.93 7.07
C ALA A 129 18.02 9.51 7.42
N MET A 130 16.72 9.27 7.28
CA MET A 130 16.15 7.93 7.40
C MET A 130 16.75 6.98 6.36
N ALA A 131 16.80 7.36 5.08
CA ALA A 131 17.35 6.53 4.01
C ALA A 131 18.82 6.14 4.26
N ALA A 132 19.64 7.07 4.74
CA ALA A 132 21.03 6.82 5.10
C ALA A 132 21.15 5.84 6.28
N THR A 133 20.36 6.04 7.33
CA THR A 133 20.37 5.15 8.51
C THR A 133 19.80 3.76 8.20
N THR A 134 18.76 3.64 7.37
CA THR A 134 18.30 2.35 6.82
C THR A 134 19.38 1.68 6.00
N GLY A 135 20.08 2.43 5.14
CA GLY A 135 21.15 1.92 4.31
C GLY A 135 22.28 1.32 5.14
N TRP A 136 22.76 2.06 6.15
CA TRP A 136 23.74 1.54 7.11
C TRP A 136 23.21 0.30 7.86
N ALA A 137 21.99 0.35 8.38
CA ALA A 137 21.40 -0.76 9.12
C ALA A 137 21.34 -2.05 8.27
N ARG A 138 21.00 -1.94 6.99
CA ARG A 138 20.96 -3.07 6.05
C ARG A 138 22.35 -3.65 5.73
N VAL A 139 23.40 -2.84 5.80
CA VAL A 139 24.80 -3.31 5.74
C VAL A 139 25.15 -4.02 7.04
N TYR A 140 24.86 -3.41 8.19
CA TYR A 140 25.21 -3.95 9.50
C TYR A 140 24.60 -5.33 9.75
N VAL A 141 23.32 -5.54 9.39
CA VAL A 141 22.63 -6.84 9.52
C VAL A 141 23.02 -7.88 8.45
N GLY A 142 23.96 -7.55 7.56
CA GLY A 142 24.55 -8.52 6.62
C GLY A 142 23.76 -8.78 5.33
N VAL A 143 22.70 -8.02 5.04
CA VAL A 143 21.87 -8.26 3.85
C VAL A 143 22.32 -7.49 2.61
N HIS A 144 23.18 -6.49 2.75
CA HIS A 144 23.68 -5.68 1.63
C HIS A 144 25.16 -5.28 1.80
N PHE A 145 25.86 -5.10 0.70
CA PHE A 145 27.15 -4.41 0.68
C PHE A 145 26.97 -2.88 0.69
N PRO A 146 27.96 -2.10 1.16
CA PRO A 146 27.92 -0.64 1.08
C PRO A 146 27.68 -0.10 -0.34
N LEU A 147 28.29 -0.72 -1.36
CA LEU A 147 28.07 -0.30 -2.75
C LEU A 147 26.64 -0.59 -3.25
N ASP A 148 25.92 -1.55 -2.67
CA ASP A 148 24.51 -1.78 -2.98
C ASP A 148 23.65 -0.58 -2.57
N ILE A 149 24.00 0.04 -1.44
CA ILE A 149 23.33 1.23 -0.90
C ILE A 149 23.68 2.45 -1.74
N VAL A 150 24.96 2.63 -2.09
CA VAL A 150 25.42 3.73 -2.95
C VAL A 150 24.76 3.66 -4.33
N ALA A 151 24.73 2.48 -4.94
CA ALA A 151 24.05 2.28 -6.22
C ALA A 151 22.55 2.55 -6.12
N GLY A 152 21.91 2.15 -5.01
CA GLY A 152 20.52 2.52 -4.73
C GLY A 152 20.32 4.03 -4.62
N ALA A 153 21.20 4.74 -3.90
CA ALA A 153 21.14 6.20 -3.78
C ALA A 153 21.31 6.91 -5.13
N LEU A 154 22.27 6.46 -5.95
CA LEU A 154 22.51 6.97 -7.30
C LEU A 154 21.30 6.73 -8.21
N LEU A 155 20.76 5.50 -8.21
CA LEU A 155 19.54 5.19 -8.94
C LEU A 155 18.38 6.10 -8.52
N GLY A 156 18.20 6.30 -7.21
CA GLY A 156 17.15 7.17 -6.69
C GLY A 156 17.31 8.63 -7.09
N LEU A 157 18.55 9.14 -7.12
CA LEU A 157 18.85 10.48 -7.63
C LEU A 157 18.50 10.60 -9.12
N CYS A 158 18.92 9.64 -9.95
CA CYS A 158 18.62 9.61 -11.38
C CYS A 158 17.11 9.61 -11.63
N ILE A 159 16.36 8.78 -10.90
CA ILE A 159 14.89 8.72 -11.00
C ILE A 159 14.26 10.05 -10.59
N ALA A 160 14.71 10.65 -9.47
CA ALA A 160 14.16 11.94 -9.00
C ALA A 160 14.44 13.09 -10.00
N VAL A 161 15.62 13.12 -10.61
CA VAL A 161 15.98 14.08 -11.66
C VAL A 161 15.15 13.85 -12.91
N ALA A 162 15.02 12.61 -13.36
CA ALA A 162 14.20 12.23 -14.52
C ALA A 162 12.73 12.60 -14.31
N ALA A 163 12.17 12.32 -13.14
CA ALA A 163 10.79 12.70 -12.79
C ALA A 163 10.59 14.21 -12.86
N ARG A 164 11.54 14.99 -12.33
CA ARG A 164 11.49 16.46 -12.39
C ARG A 164 11.60 16.98 -13.83
N ALA A 165 12.46 16.37 -14.66
CA ALA A 165 12.60 16.72 -16.07
C ALA A 165 11.32 16.39 -16.85
N ALA A 166 10.74 15.21 -16.62
CA ALA A 166 9.48 14.78 -17.21
C ALA A 166 8.33 15.73 -16.82
N GLU A 167 8.23 16.14 -15.56
CA GLU A 167 7.26 17.14 -15.13
C GLU A 167 7.42 18.48 -15.86
N ALA A 168 8.65 18.93 -16.10
CA ALA A 168 8.90 20.17 -16.82
C ALA A 168 8.49 20.05 -18.30
N GLY A 169 8.82 18.92 -18.94
CA GLY A 169 8.49 18.66 -20.35
C GLY A 169 7.01 18.35 -20.61
N LEU A 170 6.30 17.75 -19.66
CA LEU A 170 4.89 17.39 -19.80
C LEU A 170 3.92 18.55 -19.49
N ARG A 171 4.37 19.59 -18.78
CA ARG A 171 3.52 20.75 -18.42
C ARG A 171 2.84 21.42 -19.62
N PRO A 172 3.53 21.72 -20.74
CA PRO A 172 2.90 22.30 -21.92
C PRO A 172 1.86 21.35 -22.52
N LEU A 173 2.19 20.06 -22.64
CA LEU A 173 1.33 19.04 -23.24
C LEU A 173 0.03 18.85 -22.46
N LEU A 174 0.11 18.72 -21.13
CA LEU A 174 -1.06 18.49 -20.27
C LEU A 174 -2.08 19.65 -20.29
N SER A 175 -1.63 20.86 -20.63
CA SER A 175 -2.52 22.03 -20.76
C SER A 175 -3.47 21.93 -21.97
N SER A 176 -3.13 21.09 -22.95
CA SER A 176 -3.85 20.95 -24.22
C SER A 176 -4.86 19.79 -24.26
N VAL A 177 -4.92 18.91 -23.24
CA VAL A 177 -5.64 17.61 -23.30
C VAL A 177 -7.01 17.58 -22.59
N ARG A 178 -7.80 18.66 -22.63
CA ARG A 178 -9.13 18.66 -21.96
C ARG A 178 -10.24 17.81 -22.61
N PRO A 179 -10.29 17.54 -23.93
CA PRO A 179 -11.40 16.75 -24.52
C PRO A 179 -11.25 15.21 -24.45
N GLN A 180 -10.03 14.66 -24.32
CA GLN A 180 -9.79 13.23 -24.64
C GLN A 180 -10.20 12.23 -23.54
N TYR A 181 -10.40 12.68 -22.30
CA TYR A 181 -10.72 11.78 -21.18
C TYR A 181 -12.22 11.53 -20.98
N ALA A 182 -13.10 12.11 -21.80
CA ALA A 182 -14.55 11.97 -21.65
C ALA A 182 -15.00 10.50 -21.66
N TRP A 183 -14.49 9.70 -22.61
CA TRP A 183 -14.78 8.26 -22.66
C TRP A 183 -14.26 7.51 -21.41
N MET A 184 -13.02 7.75 -20.98
CA MET A 184 -12.45 7.13 -19.78
C MET A 184 -13.26 7.47 -18.52
N THR A 185 -13.69 8.73 -18.38
CA THR A 185 -14.57 9.14 -17.28
C THR A 185 -15.94 8.47 -17.37
N GLY A 186 -16.46 8.25 -18.58
CA GLY A 186 -17.68 7.49 -18.83
C GLY A 186 -17.56 6.05 -18.36
N VAL A 187 -16.51 5.34 -18.76
CA VAL A 187 -16.21 3.96 -18.33
C VAL A 187 -16.08 3.86 -16.81
N LEU A 188 -15.26 4.71 -16.20
CA LEU A 188 -15.05 4.73 -14.75
C LEU A 188 -16.35 5.00 -13.99
N SER A 189 -17.21 5.90 -14.52
CA SER A 189 -18.49 6.25 -13.90
C SER A 189 -19.59 5.18 -14.06
N SER A 190 -19.33 4.13 -14.86
CA SER A 190 -20.28 3.05 -15.10
C SER A 190 -20.59 2.27 -13.82
N GLN A 191 -21.86 1.92 -13.65
CA GLN A 191 -22.31 1.09 -12.53
C GLN A 191 -21.76 -0.34 -12.57
N ARG A 192 -21.25 -0.79 -13.73
CA ARG A 192 -20.72 -2.13 -13.91
C ARG A 192 -19.19 -2.19 -13.69
N PHE A 193 -18.51 -1.05 -13.63
CA PHE A 193 -17.05 -1.01 -13.61
C PHE A 193 -16.45 -1.72 -12.38
N GLY A 194 -16.92 -1.41 -11.16
CA GLY A 194 -16.45 -2.06 -9.93
C GLY A 194 -16.64 -3.59 -9.94
N PRO A 195 -17.86 -4.11 -10.23
CA PRO A 195 -18.07 -5.55 -10.36
C PRO A 195 -17.19 -6.22 -11.43
N TRP A 196 -17.06 -5.63 -12.62
CA TRP A 196 -16.17 -6.16 -13.66
C TRP A 196 -14.70 -6.12 -13.29
N LEU A 197 -14.30 -5.14 -12.45
CA LEU A 197 -12.94 -5.08 -11.93
C LEU A 197 -12.63 -6.28 -11.04
N VAL A 198 -13.55 -6.69 -10.15
CA VAL A 198 -13.39 -7.92 -9.35
C VAL A 198 -13.25 -9.15 -10.24
N VAL A 199 -14.08 -9.27 -11.29
CA VAL A 199 -13.98 -10.36 -12.25
C VAL A 199 -12.63 -10.35 -12.96
N ALA A 200 -12.13 -9.19 -13.38
CA ALA A 200 -10.83 -9.05 -14.02
C ALA A 200 -9.68 -9.49 -13.07
N PHE A 201 -9.71 -9.08 -11.80
CA PHE A 201 -8.75 -9.54 -10.80
C PHE A 201 -8.84 -11.05 -10.55
N ALA A 202 -10.05 -11.62 -10.47
CA ALA A 202 -10.23 -13.06 -10.30
C ALA A 202 -9.72 -13.87 -11.51
N LEU A 203 -9.92 -13.37 -12.74
CA LEU A 203 -9.38 -13.99 -13.96
C LEU A 203 -7.84 -13.90 -13.99
N ALA A 204 -7.28 -12.75 -13.63
CA ALA A 204 -5.83 -12.59 -13.50
C ALA A 204 -5.27 -13.53 -12.43
N ALA A 205 -5.95 -13.66 -11.29
CA ALA A 205 -5.57 -14.55 -10.22
C ALA A 205 -5.60 -16.02 -10.64
N MET A 206 -6.64 -16.44 -11.37
CA MET A 206 -6.72 -17.77 -11.94
C MET A 206 -5.54 -18.04 -12.89
N TRP A 207 -5.23 -17.10 -13.79
CA TRP A 207 -4.10 -17.23 -14.70
C TRP A 207 -2.76 -17.31 -13.94
N VAL A 208 -2.54 -16.45 -12.95
CA VAL A 208 -1.31 -16.48 -12.13
C VAL A 208 -1.18 -17.80 -11.38
N GLY A 209 -2.26 -18.29 -10.78
CA GLY A 209 -2.27 -19.54 -10.03
C GLY A 209 -1.99 -20.77 -10.88
N LEU A 210 -2.63 -20.87 -12.05
CA LEU A 210 -2.42 -21.97 -13.01
C LEU A 210 -0.99 -21.99 -13.59
N ASN A 211 -0.33 -20.85 -13.61
CA ASN A 211 1.02 -20.70 -14.15
C ASN A 211 2.10 -20.61 -13.06
N THR A 212 1.76 -20.94 -11.81
CA THR A 212 2.70 -21.08 -10.70
C THR A 212 2.87 -22.58 -10.39
N PRO A 213 4.09 -23.14 -10.33
CA PRO A 213 5.40 -22.47 -10.34
C PRO A 213 6.04 -22.35 -11.74
N SER A 214 5.36 -22.78 -12.81
CA SER A 214 5.96 -23.01 -14.13
C SER A 214 6.48 -21.73 -14.80
N MET A 215 5.70 -20.66 -14.82
CA MET A 215 6.08 -19.36 -15.38
C MET A 215 6.20 -18.28 -14.29
N ILE A 216 5.38 -18.37 -13.24
CA ILE A 216 5.40 -17.45 -12.10
C ILE A 216 6.07 -18.13 -10.92
N ARG A 217 7.05 -17.45 -10.32
CA ARG A 217 7.76 -17.98 -9.15
C ARG A 217 6.83 -17.97 -7.93
N PRO A 218 6.81 -19.03 -7.09
CA PRO A 218 5.99 -19.07 -5.88
C PRO A 218 6.18 -17.85 -4.96
N ALA A 219 7.40 -17.33 -4.88
CA ALA A 219 7.73 -16.16 -4.06
C ALA A 219 7.08 -14.84 -4.53
N PHE A 220 6.29 -14.87 -5.61
CA PHE A 220 5.40 -13.80 -6.03
C PHE A 220 4.14 -13.71 -5.14
N LEU A 221 3.63 -14.86 -4.68
CA LEU A 221 2.39 -15.04 -3.90
C LEU A 221 2.63 -15.41 -2.43
N GLN A 222 3.88 -15.48 -1.98
CA GLN A 222 4.20 -15.81 -0.59
C GLN A 222 4.01 -14.60 0.34
N GLU A 223 3.87 -14.87 1.64
CA GLU A 223 3.92 -13.85 2.69
C GLU A 223 5.18 -12.98 2.56
N GLY A 224 5.03 -11.67 2.74
CA GLY A 224 6.04 -10.65 2.45
C GLY A 224 6.41 -10.53 0.97
N GLY A 225 5.63 -11.13 0.07
CA GLY A 225 5.85 -11.19 -1.37
C GLY A 225 5.47 -9.89 -2.11
N PRO A 226 5.73 -9.81 -3.42
CA PRO A 226 5.36 -8.68 -4.25
C PRO A 226 3.86 -8.31 -4.21
N VAL A 227 2.95 -9.29 -4.16
CA VAL A 227 1.50 -9.04 -4.15
C VAL A 227 1.09 -8.35 -2.86
N GLU A 228 1.32 -8.97 -1.70
CA GLU A 228 1.04 -8.39 -0.37
C GLU A 228 1.69 -7.00 -0.17
N ASN A 229 2.97 -6.84 -0.51
CA ASN A 229 3.63 -5.53 -0.44
C ASN A 229 2.95 -4.47 -1.31
N SER A 230 2.42 -4.88 -2.47
CA SER A 230 1.66 -3.98 -3.35
C SER A 230 0.29 -3.66 -2.75
N THR A 231 -0.37 -4.60 -2.09
CA THR A 231 -1.63 -4.38 -1.37
C THR A 231 -1.47 -3.29 -0.30
N ILE A 232 -0.45 -3.40 0.55
CA ILE A 232 -0.09 -2.37 1.56
C ILE A 232 0.06 -1.01 0.88
N PHE A 233 0.90 -0.94 -0.16
CA PHE A 233 1.17 0.31 -0.87
C PHE A 233 -0.09 0.92 -1.48
N LEU A 234 -0.96 0.11 -2.09
CA LEU A 234 -2.20 0.56 -2.70
C LEU A 234 -3.20 1.08 -1.65
N TYR A 235 -3.25 0.51 -0.43
CA TYR A 235 -4.04 1.08 0.67
C TYR A 235 -3.53 2.47 1.08
N LEU A 236 -2.22 2.66 1.20
CA LEU A 236 -1.62 3.96 1.51
C LEU A 236 -1.94 5.00 0.42
N VAL A 237 -1.83 4.61 -0.86
CA VAL A 237 -2.23 5.45 -2.00
C VAL A 237 -3.73 5.76 -1.95
N SER A 238 -4.57 4.78 -1.61
CA SER A 238 -6.02 4.97 -1.50
C SER A 238 -6.37 5.99 -0.40
N ALA A 239 -5.72 5.91 0.76
CA ALA A 239 -5.89 6.87 1.85
C ALA A 239 -5.46 8.29 1.42
N LEU A 240 -4.34 8.44 0.70
CA LEU A 240 -3.91 9.73 0.15
C LEU A 240 -4.84 10.26 -0.94
N CYS A 241 -5.41 9.37 -1.77
CA CYS A 241 -6.44 9.73 -2.74
C CYS A 241 -7.66 10.32 -2.03
N VAL A 242 -8.09 9.74 -0.90
CA VAL A 242 -9.19 10.28 -0.08
C VAL A 242 -8.90 11.71 0.38
N LEU A 243 -7.68 11.99 0.85
CA LEU A 243 -7.25 13.34 1.23
C LEU A 243 -7.23 14.31 0.04
N THR A 244 -6.78 13.84 -1.12
CA THR A 244 -6.55 14.67 -2.31
C THR A 244 -7.86 15.01 -3.02
N LEU A 245 -8.69 13.99 -3.28
CA LEU A 245 -9.89 14.12 -4.09
C LEU A 245 -11.08 14.66 -3.30
N ARG A 246 -11.11 14.42 -1.98
CA ARG A 246 -12.12 14.82 -1.00
C ARG A 246 -13.51 15.13 -1.61
N PRO A 247 -14.43 14.15 -1.64
CA PRO A 247 -15.76 14.36 -2.21
C PRO A 247 -16.45 15.59 -1.59
N PRO A 248 -17.10 16.46 -2.38
CA PRO A 248 -17.67 17.73 -1.87
C PRO A 248 -18.71 17.56 -0.74
N ALA A 249 -19.36 16.39 -0.66
CA ALA A 249 -20.36 16.09 0.36
C ALA A 249 -19.76 15.53 1.68
N TRP A 250 -18.44 15.31 1.72
CA TRP A 250 -17.77 14.69 2.88
C TRP A 250 -17.30 15.74 3.88
N SER A 251 -17.71 15.53 5.13
CA SER A 251 -17.19 16.25 6.29
C SER A 251 -15.74 15.84 6.59
N LYS A 252 -15.06 16.59 7.47
CA LYS A 252 -13.72 16.17 7.95
C LYS A 252 -13.76 14.81 8.66
N ARG A 253 -14.88 14.50 9.33
CA ARG A 253 -15.10 13.21 10.01
C ARG A 253 -15.24 12.06 9.01
N ASP A 254 -15.95 12.27 7.89
CA ASP A 254 -16.07 11.26 6.84
C ASP A 254 -14.71 10.93 6.22
N VAL A 255 -13.90 11.96 5.93
CA VAL A 255 -12.52 11.79 5.43
C VAL A 255 -11.67 11.03 6.44
N ALA A 256 -11.72 11.40 7.72
CA ALA A 256 -10.95 10.75 8.77
C ALA A 256 -11.34 9.29 8.97
N ALA A 257 -12.63 8.98 9.04
CA ALA A 257 -13.11 7.62 9.22
C ALA A 257 -12.66 6.70 8.07
N VAL A 258 -12.75 7.17 6.83
CA VAL A 258 -12.27 6.37 5.67
C VAL A 258 -10.75 6.21 5.69
N CYS A 259 -9.99 7.25 6.03
CA CYS A 259 -8.54 7.13 6.13
C CYS A 259 -8.12 6.16 7.24
N ILE A 260 -8.74 6.22 8.43
CA ILE A 260 -8.46 5.30 9.54
C ILE A 260 -8.71 3.85 9.10
N VAL A 261 -9.84 3.57 8.43
CA VAL A 261 -10.15 2.21 7.96
C VAL A 261 -9.15 1.73 6.90
N LEU A 262 -8.79 2.56 5.91
CA LEU A 262 -7.82 2.18 4.88
C LEU A 262 -6.41 1.97 5.46
N LEU A 263 -5.98 2.82 6.40
CA LEU A 263 -4.71 2.66 7.10
C LEU A 263 -4.72 1.43 8.02
N ALA A 264 -5.87 1.10 8.62
CA ALA A 264 -6.02 -0.12 9.41
C ALA A 264 -5.90 -1.38 8.54
N PHE A 265 -6.48 -1.37 7.32
CA PHE A 265 -6.25 -2.45 6.36
C PHE A 265 -4.78 -2.56 5.97
N ALA A 266 -4.11 -1.44 5.64
CA ALA A 266 -2.67 -1.45 5.36
C ALA A 266 -1.85 -2.00 6.54
N ALA A 267 -2.19 -1.63 7.77
CA ALA A 267 -1.48 -2.06 8.98
C ALA A 267 -1.74 -3.54 9.31
N ARG A 268 -2.93 -4.06 8.99
CA ARG A 268 -3.24 -5.49 9.07
C ARG A 268 -2.38 -6.25 8.07
N GLU A 269 -2.41 -5.82 6.81
CA GLU A 269 -1.66 -6.45 5.71
C GLU A 269 -0.16 -6.47 6.00
N ALA A 270 0.35 -5.41 6.62
CA ALA A 270 1.75 -5.31 7.03
C ALA A 270 2.12 -6.08 8.30
N ASP A 271 1.17 -6.82 8.87
CA ASP A 271 1.29 -7.52 10.15
C ASP A 271 1.83 -6.66 11.31
N LEU A 272 1.60 -5.34 11.27
CA LEU A 272 2.11 -4.42 12.29
C LEU A 272 1.58 -4.76 13.69
N HIS A 273 0.35 -5.26 13.77
CA HIS A 273 -0.24 -5.71 15.01
C HIS A 273 0.46 -6.95 15.59
N ILE A 274 0.93 -7.88 14.76
CA ILE A 274 1.73 -9.02 15.21
C ILE A 274 3.13 -8.53 15.61
N ALA A 275 3.74 -7.65 14.82
CA ALA A 275 5.04 -7.08 15.13
C ALA A 275 5.07 -6.30 16.46
N LEU A 276 3.98 -5.57 16.79
CA LEU A 276 3.88 -4.77 18.01
C LEU A 276 3.48 -5.58 19.24
N PHE A 277 2.63 -6.60 19.09
CA PHE A 277 2.02 -7.32 20.21
C PHE A 277 2.40 -8.80 20.31
N GLY A 278 3.24 -9.31 19.39
CA GLY A 278 3.70 -10.70 19.30
C GLY A 278 2.67 -11.71 18.77
N ILE A 279 1.39 -11.34 18.78
CA ILE A 279 0.25 -12.15 18.37
C ILE A 279 -0.82 -11.22 17.80
N SER A 280 -1.59 -11.74 16.83
CA SER A 280 -2.73 -11.00 16.29
C SER A 280 -3.73 -10.59 17.37
N ILE A 281 -3.88 -9.27 17.54
CA ILE A 281 -4.88 -8.62 18.40
C ILE A 281 -6.33 -8.90 17.97
N LEU A 282 -6.56 -9.55 16.84
CA LEU A 282 -7.89 -9.94 16.37
C LEU A 282 -8.32 -11.33 16.88
N LYS A 283 -7.40 -12.10 17.50
CA LYS A 283 -7.69 -13.43 18.03
C LYS A 283 -8.21 -13.34 19.46
N ALA A 284 -9.32 -14.03 19.78
CA ALA A 284 -9.89 -14.04 21.14
C ALA A 284 -8.89 -14.47 22.23
N ARG A 285 -8.01 -15.44 21.93
CA ARG A 285 -6.93 -15.89 22.83
C ARG A 285 -5.99 -14.78 23.27
N PHE A 286 -5.83 -13.71 22.47
CA PHE A 286 -5.04 -12.55 22.85
C PHE A 286 -5.57 -11.91 24.13
N TYR A 287 -6.88 -11.78 24.26
CA TYR A 287 -7.53 -11.11 25.40
C TYR A 287 -7.75 -12.04 26.59
N ASN A 288 -7.95 -13.33 26.33
CA ASN A 288 -8.37 -14.27 27.36
C ASN A 288 -7.20 -15.00 28.04
N SER A 289 -6.05 -15.14 27.38
CA SER A 289 -4.97 -16.00 27.90
C SER A 289 -3.55 -15.53 27.66
N ILE A 290 -3.27 -14.69 26.66
CA ILE A 290 -1.88 -14.38 26.24
C ILE A 290 -1.47 -12.93 26.57
N GLY A 291 -2.35 -11.95 26.32
CA GLY A 291 -2.01 -10.55 26.42
C GLY A 291 -1.88 -10.08 27.87
N THR A 292 -0.78 -9.38 28.17
CA THR A 292 -0.65 -8.64 29.44
C THR A 292 -1.65 -7.47 29.49
N PRO A 293 -2.01 -6.95 30.68
CA PRO A 293 -2.93 -5.81 30.79
C PRO A 293 -2.52 -4.60 29.95
N TRP A 294 -1.22 -4.32 29.84
CA TRP A 294 -0.68 -3.23 29.01
C TRP A 294 -0.79 -3.51 27.51
N GLN A 295 -0.55 -4.75 27.07
CA GLN A 295 -0.77 -5.14 25.68
C GLN A 295 -2.24 -5.09 25.31
N ILE A 296 -3.14 -5.49 26.21
CA ILE A 296 -4.60 -5.40 26.01
C ILE A 296 -5.01 -3.93 25.90
N ALA A 297 -4.56 -3.07 26.82
CA ALA A 297 -4.84 -1.64 26.77
C ALA A 297 -4.33 -1.00 25.46
N GLY A 298 -3.11 -1.36 25.03
CA GLY A 298 -2.55 -0.91 23.76
C GLY A 298 -3.36 -1.40 22.55
N ALA A 299 -3.76 -2.67 22.52
CA ALA A 299 -4.59 -3.22 21.46
C ALA A 299 -5.95 -2.53 21.38
N LEU A 300 -6.59 -2.26 22.53
CA LEU A 300 -7.85 -1.52 22.59
C LEU A 300 -7.69 -0.06 22.11
N ALA A 301 -6.57 0.60 22.45
CA ALA A 301 -6.27 1.94 21.94
C ALA A 301 -6.10 1.99 20.41
N VAL A 302 -5.59 0.91 19.80
CA VAL A 302 -5.51 0.76 18.33
C VAL A 302 -6.87 0.44 17.73
N LEU A 303 -7.65 -0.47 18.32
CA LEU A 303 -8.93 -0.93 17.77
C LEU A 303 -10.07 0.08 17.94
N ALA A 304 -10.10 0.83 19.04
CA ALA A 304 -11.16 1.80 19.31
C ALA A 304 -11.41 2.81 18.16
N PRO A 305 -10.41 3.54 17.63
CA PRO A 305 -10.62 4.46 16.52
C PRO A 305 -11.09 3.76 15.24
N ILE A 306 -10.69 2.51 15.01
CA ILE A 306 -11.12 1.70 13.87
C ILE A 306 -12.60 1.35 14.00
N VAL A 307 -13.02 0.82 15.16
CA VAL A 307 -14.41 0.45 15.44
C VAL A 307 -15.31 1.68 15.37
N LEU A 308 -14.92 2.79 15.98
CA LEU A 308 -15.68 4.05 15.93
C LEU A 308 -15.82 4.57 14.48
N SER A 309 -14.78 4.43 13.67
CA SER A 309 -14.81 4.82 12.24
C SER A 309 -15.76 3.94 11.43
N LEU A 310 -15.73 2.62 11.65
CA LEU A 310 -16.65 1.69 11.01
C LEU A 310 -18.10 1.95 11.41
N LEU A 311 -18.37 2.17 12.70
CA LEU A 311 -19.70 2.53 13.20
C LEU A 311 -20.19 3.85 12.59
N TRP A 312 -19.33 4.87 12.52
CA TRP A 312 -19.65 6.13 11.87
C TRP A 312 -20.04 5.93 10.41
N LEU A 313 -19.24 5.18 9.64
CA LEU A 313 -19.49 4.91 8.23
C LEU A 313 -20.75 4.06 8.00
N ALA A 314 -21.01 3.07 8.86
CA ALA A 314 -22.22 2.27 8.83
C ALA A 314 -23.46 3.17 9.01
N LEU A 315 -23.51 3.96 10.08
CA LEU A 315 -24.62 4.89 10.36
C LEU A 315 -24.78 5.94 9.26
N ARG A 316 -23.67 6.49 8.77
CA ARG A 316 -23.65 7.51 7.70
C ARG A 316 -24.20 6.97 6.39
N SER A 317 -23.91 5.72 6.06
CA SER A 317 -24.30 5.10 4.80
C SER A 317 -25.72 4.51 4.81
N GLN A 318 -26.36 4.29 5.98
CA GLN A 318 -27.70 3.70 6.08
C GLN A 318 -28.74 4.35 5.15
N ARG A 319 -28.76 5.69 5.08
CA ARG A 319 -29.70 6.42 4.21
C ARG A 319 -29.47 6.13 2.72
N VAL A 320 -28.22 5.97 2.32
CA VAL A 320 -27.84 5.66 0.94
C VAL A 320 -28.27 4.24 0.59
N TRP A 321 -27.99 3.28 1.48
CA TRP A 321 -28.37 1.87 1.31
C TRP A 321 -29.88 1.69 1.28
N ARG A 322 -30.63 2.29 2.22
CA ARG A 322 -32.11 2.23 2.24
C ARG A 322 -32.72 2.78 0.95
N ALA A 323 -32.21 3.91 0.45
CA ALA A 323 -32.69 4.51 -0.79
C ALA A 323 -32.34 3.67 -2.03
N ALA A 324 -31.18 3.02 -2.05
CA ALA A 324 -30.77 2.14 -3.14
C ALA A 324 -31.64 0.87 -3.19
N LEU A 325 -31.90 0.28 -2.02
CA LEU A 325 -32.75 -0.90 -1.86
C LEU A 325 -34.21 -0.61 -2.26
N SER A 326 -34.81 0.48 -1.75
CA SER A 326 -36.22 0.79 -2.02
C SER A 326 -36.51 1.14 -3.48
N ARG A 327 -35.56 1.78 -4.17
CA ARG A 327 -35.74 2.24 -5.56
C ARG A 327 -35.18 1.28 -6.62
N ARG A 328 -34.55 0.17 -6.21
CA ARG A 328 -33.75 -0.75 -7.05
C ARG A 328 -32.73 -0.04 -7.96
N ARG A 329 -32.35 1.20 -7.63
CA ARG A 329 -31.45 2.05 -8.43
C ARG A 329 -30.15 2.28 -7.68
N TRP A 330 -29.20 1.41 -7.98
CA TRP A 330 -27.87 1.44 -7.39
C TRP A 330 -26.95 2.40 -8.13
N ARG A 331 -26.33 3.32 -7.41
CA ARG A 331 -25.30 4.22 -7.97
C ARG A 331 -23.98 3.47 -8.14
N ALA A 332 -23.14 3.91 -9.07
CA ALA A 332 -21.85 3.26 -9.35
C ALA A 332 -20.97 3.09 -8.09
N PRO A 333 -20.75 4.14 -7.25
CA PRO A 333 -19.99 3.97 -6.01
C PRO A 333 -20.58 2.92 -5.07
N ALA A 334 -21.90 2.82 -4.97
CA ALA A 334 -22.55 1.86 -4.08
C ALA A 334 -22.35 0.42 -4.57
N ARG A 335 -22.38 0.19 -5.89
CA ARG A 335 -22.06 -1.13 -6.47
C ARG A 335 -20.59 -1.48 -6.33
N THR A 336 -19.69 -0.52 -6.49
CA THR A 336 -18.25 -0.74 -6.28
C THR A 336 -17.95 -1.04 -4.81
N VAL A 337 -18.59 -0.34 -3.86
CA VAL A 337 -18.48 -0.66 -2.43
C VAL A 337 -19.09 -2.04 -2.13
N MET A 338 -20.20 -2.43 -2.76
CA MET A 338 -20.73 -3.78 -2.62
C MET A 338 -19.74 -4.84 -3.13
N ALA A 339 -19.14 -4.59 -4.30
CA ALA A 339 -18.11 -5.46 -4.87
C ALA A 339 -16.89 -5.57 -3.94
N PHE A 340 -16.45 -4.47 -3.33
CA PHE A 340 -15.43 -4.46 -2.29
C PHE A 340 -15.80 -5.33 -1.08
N MET A 341 -17.01 -5.16 -0.53
CA MET A 341 -17.47 -5.96 0.62
C MET A 341 -17.57 -7.46 0.27
N LEU A 342 -18.05 -7.79 -0.93
CA LEU A 342 -18.12 -9.17 -1.40
C LEU A 342 -16.72 -9.76 -1.61
N ALA A 343 -15.78 -8.98 -2.16
CA ALA A 343 -14.40 -9.39 -2.34
C ALA A 343 -13.71 -9.68 -0.99
N ILE A 344 -13.99 -8.91 0.07
CA ILE A 344 -13.51 -9.23 1.44
C ILE A 344 -14.02 -10.59 1.89
N VAL A 345 -15.32 -10.83 1.75
CA VAL A 345 -15.93 -12.11 2.18
C VAL A 345 -15.32 -13.26 1.38
N LEU A 346 -15.18 -13.11 0.06
CA LEU A 346 -14.63 -14.13 -0.81
C LEU A 346 -13.16 -14.43 -0.50
N ALA A 347 -12.31 -13.40 -0.37
CA ALA A 347 -10.91 -13.56 0.01
C ALA A 347 -10.79 -14.28 1.36
N LYS A 348 -11.58 -13.88 2.36
CA LYS A 348 -11.54 -14.52 3.68
C LYS A 348 -12.09 -15.95 3.69
N SER A 349 -13.04 -16.26 2.79
CA SER A 349 -13.49 -17.62 2.59
C SER A 349 -12.40 -18.49 1.97
N LEU A 350 -11.66 -17.97 0.98
CA LEU A 350 -10.57 -18.66 0.29
C LEU A 350 -9.41 -19.01 1.23
N ASP A 351 -9.00 -18.08 2.09
CA ASP A 351 -7.99 -18.28 3.15
C ASP A 351 -8.26 -19.54 4.00
N ARG A 352 -9.54 -19.79 4.33
CA ARG A 352 -9.94 -20.95 5.14
C ARG A 352 -10.14 -22.24 4.35
N MET A 353 -10.21 -22.18 3.01
CA MET A 353 -10.54 -23.35 2.21
C MET A 353 -9.52 -24.49 2.34
N PRO A 354 -8.20 -24.27 2.35
CA PRO A 354 -7.23 -25.35 2.52
C PRO A 354 -7.43 -26.14 3.82
N GLU A 355 -7.70 -25.45 4.93
CA GLU A 355 -7.96 -26.07 6.24
C GLU A 355 -9.26 -26.90 6.21
N ILE A 356 -10.35 -26.33 5.67
CA ILE A 356 -11.65 -27.02 5.55
C ILE A 356 -11.54 -28.29 4.68
N LEU A 357 -10.81 -28.22 3.57
CA LEU A 357 -10.65 -29.35 2.65
C LEU A 357 -9.81 -30.48 3.24
N HIS A 358 -8.84 -30.15 4.09
CA HIS A 358 -8.05 -31.12 4.84
C HIS A 358 -8.92 -31.81 5.91
N ASP A 359 -9.66 -31.04 6.72
CA ASP A 359 -10.46 -31.58 7.84
C ASP A 359 -11.65 -32.44 7.38
N THR A 360 -12.25 -32.11 6.23
CA THR A 360 -13.40 -32.86 5.68
C THR A 360 -13.00 -34.15 4.97
N GLY A 361 -11.71 -34.41 4.80
CA GLY A 361 -11.20 -35.56 4.05
C GLY A 361 -11.56 -35.55 2.55
N LEU A 362 -12.19 -34.49 2.06
CA LEU A 362 -12.60 -34.31 0.65
C LEU A 362 -11.39 -34.24 -0.29
N LEU A 363 -10.23 -33.79 0.21
CA LEU A 363 -8.95 -33.81 -0.50
C LEU A 363 -7.84 -34.20 0.47
N ARG A 364 -7.55 -35.51 0.61
CA ARG A 364 -6.37 -36.00 1.37
C ARG A 364 -5.06 -35.43 0.82
N GLU A 365 -5.00 -35.19 -0.49
CA GLU A 365 -3.87 -34.56 -1.17
C GLU A 365 -4.39 -33.51 -2.16
N MET A 366 -4.30 -32.24 -1.79
CA MET A 366 -4.66 -31.15 -2.70
C MET A 366 -3.60 -31.04 -3.81
N PRO A 367 -3.99 -31.12 -5.10
CA PRO A 367 -3.03 -30.92 -6.19
C PRO A 367 -2.32 -29.58 -6.06
N THR A 368 -1.01 -29.56 -6.28
CA THR A 368 -0.18 -28.35 -6.12
C THR A 368 -0.70 -27.18 -6.97
N ALA A 369 -1.19 -27.45 -8.17
CA ALA A 369 -1.81 -26.45 -9.04
C ALA A 369 -3.04 -25.80 -8.40
N LEU A 370 -3.91 -26.59 -7.76
CA LEU A 370 -5.11 -26.08 -7.09
C LEU A 370 -4.74 -25.24 -5.86
N ARG A 371 -3.69 -25.62 -5.11
CA ARG A 371 -3.18 -24.83 -3.99
C ARG A 371 -2.69 -23.45 -4.44
N TYR A 372 -1.94 -23.38 -5.55
CA TYR A 372 -1.52 -22.08 -6.11
C TYR A 372 -2.67 -21.27 -6.68
N VAL A 373 -3.71 -21.90 -7.24
CA VAL A 373 -4.93 -21.20 -7.66
C VAL A 373 -5.65 -20.58 -6.47
N LEU A 374 -5.84 -21.31 -5.37
CA LEU A 374 -6.49 -20.76 -4.18
C LEU A 374 -5.68 -19.63 -3.55
N LEU A 375 -4.37 -19.84 -3.37
CA LEU A 375 -3.46 -18.82 -2.85
C LEU A 375 -3.47 -17.57 -3.73
N SER A 376 -3.38 -17.75 -5.05
CA SER A 376 -3.43 -16.64 -6.00
C SER A 376 -4.76 -15.89 -5.96
N LEU A 377 -5.89 -16.60 -5.85
CA LEU A 377 -7.21 -15.99 -5.71
C LEU A 377 -7.32 -15.19 -4.42
N GLU A 378 -6.85 -15.71 -3.29
CA GLU A 378 -6.80 -15.00 -2.01
C GLU A 378 -6.00 -13.70 -2.14
N GLU A 379 -4.72 -13.81 -2.45
CA GLU A 379 -3.75 -12.70 -2.50
C GLU A 379 -4.16 -11.61 -3.48
N ILE A 380 -4.56 -11.98 -4.71
CA ILE A 380 -4.89 -11.01 -5.76
C ILE A 380 -6.29 -10.40 -5.55
N LEU A 381 -7.22 -11.10 -4.91
CA LEU A 381 -8.49 -10.49 -4.49
C LEU A 381 -8.28 -9.49 -3.36
N GLU A 382 -7.42 -9.78 -2.37
CA GLU A 382 -7.05 -8.80 -1.34
C GLU A 382 -6.37 -7.56 -1.96
N LEU A 383 -5.48 -7.75 -2.95
CA LEU A 383 -4.87 -6.66 -3.73
C LEU A 383 -5.91 -5.78 -4.46
N SER A 384 -7.04 -6.36 -4.89
CA SER A 384 -8.11 -5.63 -5.57
C SER A 384 -8.87 -4.64 -4.66
N LEU A 385 -8.87 -4.89 -3.34
CA LEU A 385 -9.63 -4.11 -2.35
C LEU A 385 -9.24 -2.61 -2.33
N PRO A 386 -7.97 -2.22 -2.18
CA PRO A 386 -7.60 -0.80 -2.23
C PRO A 386 -7.91 -0.17 -3.60
N VAL A 387 -7.79 -0.94 -4.70
CA VAL A 387 -8.13 -0.45 -6.04
C VAL A 387 -9.62 -0.12 -6.13
N LEU A 388 -10.50 -1.01 -5.64
CA LEU A 388 -11.94 -0.80 -5.58
C LEU A 388 -12.30 0.41 -4.70
N ALA A 389 -11.61 0.61 -3.57
CA ALA A 389 -11.80 1.78 -2.72
C ALA A 389 -11.47 3.09 -3.46
N THR A 390 -10.34 3.12 -4.19
CA THR A 390 -9.94 4.26 -5.01
C THR A 390 -10.91 4.51 -6.16
N VAL A 391 -11.38 3.46 -6.83
CA VAL A 391 -12.39 3.54 -7.89
C VAL A 391 -13.71 4.09 -7.36
N ALA A 392 -14.18 3.61 -6.22
CA ALA A 392 -15.41 4.13 -5.59
C ALA A 392 -15.29 5.62 -5.26
N LEU A 393 -14.11 6.05 -4.78
CA LEU A 393 -13.81 7.46 -4.53
C LEU A 393 -13.80 8.30 -5.82
N LEU A 394 -13.17 7.81 -6.88
CA LEU A 394 -13.16 8.46 -8.19
C LEU A 394 -14.58 8.56 -8.75
N GLN A 395 -15.38 7.51 -8.65
CA GLN A 395 -16.79 7.52 -9.04
C GLN A 395 -17.58 8.57 -8.24
N LEU A 396 -17.36 8.69 -6.93
CA LEU A 396 -17.98 9.74 -6.11
C LEU A 396 -17.59 11.15 -6.55
N ARG A 397 -16.36 11.32 -7.04
CA ARG A 397 -15.84 12.62 -7.50
C ARG A 397 -16.30 13.00 -8.89
N LEU A 398 -16.28 12.04 -9.83
CA LEU A 398 -16.68 12.19 -11.23
C LEU A 398 -18.19 12.24 -11.39
N GLY A 399 -18.89 11.44 -10.59
CA GLY A 399 -20.33 11.41 -10.61
C GLY A 399 -20.89 12.78 -10.28
N ARG A 400 -21.59 13.40 -11.23
CA ARG A 400 -22.53 14.50 -10.99
C ARG A 400 -23.75 13.97 -10.24
N TYR A 401 -23.53 13.28 -9.13
CA TYR A 401 -24.59 12.84 -8.27
C TYR A 401 -25.19 14.10 -7.65
N PRO A 402 -26.49 14.38 -7.86
CA PRO A 402 -27.17 15.37 -7.05
C PRO A 402 -26.84 15.02 -5.61
N THR A 403 -26.23 15.97 -4.92
CA THR A 403 -26.01 15.88 -3.49
C THR A 403 -27.39 15.76 -2.86
N TRP A 404 -27.91 14.54 -2.66
CA TRP A 404 -29.03 14.30 -1.74
C TRP A 404 -28.69 14.78 -0.32
N LEU A 405 -27.42 15.15 -0.10
CA LEU A 405 -26.83 15.62 1.14
C LEU A 405 -26.62 17.16 1.21
N ARG A 406 -26.95 17.94 0.17
CA ARG A 406 -27.16 19.38 0.37
C ARG A 406 -28.58 19.55 0.87
N ARG A 407 -28.76 20.09 2.09
CA ARG A 407 -30.00 20.83 2.38
C ARG A 407 -30.17 21.83 1.24
N PRO A 408 -31.37 21.99 0.65
CA PRO A 408 -31.61 23.09 -0.26
C PRO A 408 -31.15 24.36 0.47
N ARG A 409 -30.18 25.10 -0.08
CA ARG A 409 -30.01 26.49 0.35
C ARG A 409 -31.36 27.13 0.01
N HIS A 410 -32.08 27.60 1.02
CA HIS A 410 -33.42 28.21 0.89
C HIS A 410 -33.48 29.37 -0.13
N GLY A 411 -32.36 29.82 -0.70
CA GLY A 411 -32.30 30.83 -1.77
C GLY A 411 -32.47 30.31 -3.22
N LEU A 412 -32.16 29.04 -3.53
CA LEU A 412 -32.17 28.57 -4.94
C LEU A 412 -33.57 28.18 -5.45
N LEU A 413 -34.52 27.88 -4.56
CA LEU A 413 -35.92 27.65 -4.96
C LEU A 413 -36.61 28.98 -5.34
N LYS A 414 -36.25 30.09 -4.68
CA LYS A 414 -36.79 31.42 -5.01
C LYS A 414 -36.33 31.90 -6.40
N GLN A 415 -35.08 31.63 -6.78
CA GLN A 415 -34.59 32.00 -8.11
C GLN A 415 -35.26 31.22 -9.25
N ARG A 416 -35.62 29.95 -9.05
CA ARG A 416 -36.33 29.18 -10.08
C ARG A 416 -37.81 29.55 -10.21
N LEU A 417 -38.44 30.05 -9.14
CA LEU A 417 -39.82 30.54 -9.18
C LEU A 417 -39.93 31.98 -9.69
N ALA A 418 -38.86 32.77 -9.62
CA ALA A 418 -38.82 34.14 -10.15
C ALA A 418 -38.52 34.22 -11.66
N ILE A 419 -38.05 33.13 -12.28
CA ILE A 419 -37.88 33.03 -13.75
C ILE A 419 -39.14 32.42 -14.41
N ALA A 420 -40.08 31.92 -13.61
CA ALA A 420 -41.33 31.31 -14.05
C ALA A 420 -42.57 32.20 -13.76
N ARG A 421 -42.35 33.47 -13.42
CA ARG A 421 -43.33 34.56 -13.43
C ARG A 421 -42.76 35.66 -14.30
#